data_AF-A0A6N6KJ08-F1
#
_entry.id   AF-A0A6N6KJ08-F1
#
_cell.length_a   1.000
_cell.length_b   1.000
_cell.length_c   1.000
_cell.angle_alpha   90.00
_cell.angle_beta   90.00
_cell.angle_gamma   90.00
#
_symmetry.space_group_name_H-M   'P 1'
#
loop_
_entity.id
_entity.type
_entity.pdbx_description
1 polymer ?
#
loop_
_entity_poly.entity_id
_entity_poly.type
_entity_poly.pdbx_seq_one_letter_code
_entity_poly.pdbx_strand_id
1 'polypeptide(L)'
;MLNLFRTNHLISGALLIFYAALVRSVVFILHPWEKVPDGGGPLADLMYHYSGNTGLVPEIICIGIIFINALIINYLVAHNFLAKEINLFPGLFYILVSSSVPDFLGLSSLHIANTFLLMACFSIFEIYKKSSAAKYIFNAGILIGLSSLFFLPYAIFFLWLIVAVSSLYGLKLSYFFMGLTGLFLPWLYTFLYAFWVGETVQYYNTFVLQHIGFFKFEFGQSILDFLPMTI
;
A
#
# COMPACT_ATOMS: atom_id res chain seq x y z
N MET A 1 14.75 31.06 4.40
CA MET A 1 14.90 29.59 4.42
C MET A 1 13.66 28.83 3.90
N LEU A 2 12.45 29.39 3.96
CA LEU A 2 11.24 28.77 3.38
C LEU A 2 11.13 28.86 1.84
N ASN A 3 11.85 29.80 1.21
CA ASN A 3 11.79 30.02 -0.24
C ASN A 3 12.64 29.02 -1.07
N LEU A 4 13.47 28.20 -0.41
CA LEU A 4 14.30 27.20 -1.10
C LEU A 4 13.47 26.01 -1.62
N PHE A 5 12.29 25.78 -1.05
CA PHE A 5 11.35 24.72 -1.45
C PHE A 5 10.47 25.09 -2.64
N ARG A 6 10.43 26.36 -3.05
CA ARG A 6 9.48 26.86 -4.06
C ARG A 6 10.04 26.84 -5.49
N THR A 7 11.36 26.74 -5.67
CA THR A 7 11.98 27.12 -6.95
C THR A 7 12.70 25.98 -7.68
N ASN A 8 12.84 24.79 -7.08
CA ASN A 8 13.54 23.70 -7.77
C ASN A 8 13.01 22.32 -7.33
N HIS A 9 12.22 21.68 -8.20
CA HIS A 9 11.60 20.37 -7.95
C HIS A 9 12.63 19.29 -7.55
N LEU A 10 13.87 19.41 -8.03
CA LEU A 10 14.98 18.52 -7.65
C LEU A 10 15.47 18.72 -6.21
N ILE A 11 15.65 19.98 -5.78
CA ILE A 11 16.09 20.29 -4.42
C ILE A 11 15.02 19.86 -3.41
N SER A 12 13.76 20.12 -3.75
CA SER A 12 12.58 19.68 -3.02
C SER A 12 12.53 18.16 -2.84
N GLY A 13 12.77 17.38 -3.91
CA GLY A 13 12.86 15.92 -3.81
C GLY A 13 14.05 15.44 -2.98
N ALA A 14 15.23 16.05 -3.16
CA ALA A 14 16.45 15.72 -2.40
C ALA A 14 16.29 15.99 -0.89
N LEU A 15 15.61 17.08 -0.52
CA LEU A 15 15.29 17.37 0.88
C LEU A 15 14.32 16.36 1.48
N LEU A 16 13.38 15.85 0.68
CA LEU A 16 12.38 14.89 1.14
C LEU A 16 13.00 13.50 1.40
N ILE A 17 13.90 13.02 0.52
CA ILE A 17 14.64 11.77 0.78
C ILE A 17 15.57 11.90 1.99
N PHE A 18 16.23 13.06 2.12
CA PHE A 18 17.08 13.33 3.28
C PHE A 18 16.26 13.34 4.58
N TYR A 19 15.07 13.96 4.56
CA TYR A 19 14.14 13.94 5.69
C TYR A 19 13.65 12.52 6.02
N ALA A 20 13.29 11.71 5.02
CA ALA A 20 12.88 10.32 5.22
C ALA A 20 14.00 9.49 5.89
N ALA A 21 15.24 9.64 5.42
CA ALA A 21 16.40 8.97 5.99
C ALA A 21 16.69 9.42 7.43
N LEU A 22 16.61 10.73 7.72
CA LEU A 22 16.81 11.25 9.07
C LEU A 22 15.75 10.73 10.05
N VAL A 23 14.47 10.87 9.73
CA VAL A 23 13.39 10.45 10.63
C VAL A 23 13.45 8.93 10.86
N ARG A 24 13.76 8.15 9.83
CA ARG A 24 13.86 6.69 9.96
C ARG A 24 15.21 6.21 10.44
N SER A 25 16.21 7.08 10.67
CA SER A 25 17.46 6.66 11.29
C SER A 25 17.26 6.14 12.72
N VAL A 26 16.16 6.52 13.37
CA VAL A 26 15.72 6.02 14.68
C VAL A 26 15.49 4.49 14.66
N VAL A 27 15.16 3.93 13.49
CA VAL A 27 14.94 2.50 13.26
C VAL A 27 16.18 1.69 13.61
N PHE A 28 17.38 2.19 13.28
CA PHE A 28 18.66 1.54 13.62
C PHE A 28 18.95 1.53 15.13
N ILE A 29 18.33 2.41 15.91
CA ILE A 29 18.50 2.49 17.36
C ILE A 29 17.49 1.58 18.08
N LEU A 30 16.33 1.32 17.46
CA LEU A 30 15.20 0.64 18.10
C LEU A 30 15.05 -0.86 17.74
N HIS A 31 15.67 -1.41 16.69
CA HIS A 31 15.48 -2.83 16.32
C HIS A 31 16.27 -3.82 17.20
N PRO A 32 15.63 -4.92 17.67
CA PRO A 32 15.50 -6.09 16.81
C PRO A 32 14.16 -6.80 16.99
N TRP A 33 13.07 -6.25 16.47
CA TRP A 33 11.89 -7.08 16.24
C TRP A 33 12.04 -7.79 14.90
N GLU A 34 12.37 -9.09 14.95
CA GLU A 34 12.06 -10.04 13.89
C GLU A 34 10.54 -9.97 13.66
N LYS A 35 10.11 -9.13 12.70
CA LYS A 35 8.75 -9.24 12.23
C LYS A 35 8.67 -10.50 11.39
N VAL A 36 8.17 -11.57 12.02
CA VAL A 36 7.60 -12.69 11.30
C VAL A 36 6.55 -12.12 10.34
N PRO A 37 6.52 -12.53 9.06
CA PRO A 37 5.53 -12.07 8.09
C PRO A 37 4.13 -12.56 8.47
N ASP A 38 3.51 -12.03 9.51
CA ASP A 38 2.16 -12.39 9.89
C ASP A 38 1.19 -11.75 8.90
N GLY A 39 0.73 -12.58 7.96
CA GLY A 39 -0.32 -12.23 7.02
C GLY A 39 0.12 -11.59 5.70
N GLY A 40 1.35 -11.87 5.25
CA GLY A 40 1.78 -11.56 3.88
C GLY A 40 0.98 -12.33 2.84
N GLY A 41 0.64 -11.69 1.72
CA GLY A 41 0.14 -12.41 0.54
C GLY A 41 1.24 -12.89 -0.39
N PRO A 42 0.88 -13.48 -1.54
CA PRO A 42 1.86 -14.21 -2.33
C PRO A 42 3.01 -13.40 -2.88
N LEU A 43 2.75 -12.14 -3.20
CA LEU A 43 3.80 -11.23 -3.62
C LEU A 43 4.64 -10.73 -2.44
N ALA A 44 4.08 -10.72 -1.23
CA ALA A 44 4.83 -10.38 -0.02
C ALA A 44 5.83 -11.48 0.35
N ASP A 45 5.47 -12.76 0.25
CA ASP A 45 6.38 -13.86 0.53
C ASP A 45 7.60 -13.82 -0.40
N LEU A 46 7.38 -13.57 -1.70
CA LEU A 46 8.45 -13.37 -2.67
C LEU A 46 9.32 -12.16 -2.31
N MET A 47 8.71 -11.05 -1.89
CA MET A 47 9.45 -9.86 -1.46
C MET A 47 10.38 -10.18 -0.28
N TYR A 48 9.87 -10.86 0.76
CA TYR A 48 10.68 -11.24 1.91
C TYR A 48 11.75 -12.28 1.57
N HIS A 49 11.47 -13.20 0.64
CA HIS A 49 12.47 -14.16 0.16
C HIS A 49 13.69 -13.47 -0.44
N TYR A 50 13.50 -12.41 -1.24
CA TYR A 50 14.62 -11.66 -1.84
C TYR A 50 15.23 -10.61 -0.91
N SER A 51 14.41 -9.93 -0.09
CA SER A 51 14.87 -8.84 0.76
C SER A 51 15.48 -9.32 2.09
N GLY A 52 15.13 -10.54 2.53
CA GLY A 52 15.36 -10.99 3.90
C GLY A 52 14.42 -10.32 4.91
N ASN A 53 14.34 -10.89 6.10
CA ASN A 53 13.47 -10.41 7.18
C ASN A 53 14.18 -9.45 8.15
N THR A 54 15.51 -9.52 8.21
CA THR A 54 16.33 -8.76 9.17
C THR A 54 17.60 -8.24 8.50
N GLY A 55 17.95 -6.98 8.78
CA GLY A 55 19.21 -6.36 8.37
C GLY A 55 19.02 -5.03 7.66
N LEU A 56 20.13 -4.49 7.16
CA LEU A 56 20.17 -3.16 6.53
C LEU A 56 19.42 -3.10 5.20
N VAL A 57 19.36 -4.21 4.46
CA VAL A 57 18.73 -4.29 3.14
C VAL A 57 17.22 -4.01 3.18
N PRO A 58 16.40 -4.70 4.00
CA PRO A 58 14.96 -4.42 4.09
C PRO A 58 14.66 -3.01 4.59
N GLU A 59 15.50 -2.44 5.46
CA GLU A 59 15.35 -1.07 5.97
C GLU A 59 15.58 -0.01 4.87
N ILE A 60 16.63 -0.18 4.06
CA ILE A 60 16.89 0.70 2.91
C ILE A 60 15.73 0.62 1.90
N ILE A 61 15.22 -0.59 1.64
CA ILE A 61 14.06 -0.80 0.77
C ILE A 61 12.82 -0.11 1.35
N CYS A 62 12.59 -0.22 2.67
CA CYS A 62 11.47 0.43 3.35
C CYS A 62 11.53 1.96 3.23
N ILE A 63 12.71 2.56 3.46
CA ILE A 63 12.93 4.01 3.26
C ILE A 63 12.62 4.40 1.81
N GLY A 64 13.07 3.59 0.84
CA GLY A 64 12.79 3.80 -0.58
C GLY A 64 11.29 3.78 -0.91
N ILE A 65 10.55 2.79 -0.40
CA ILE A 65 9.11 2.65 -0.62
C ILE A 65 8.35 3.84 -0.02
N ILE A 66 8.69 4.25 1.20
CA ILE A 66 8.05 5.39 1.86
C ILE A 66 8.33 6.69 1.14
N PHE A 67 9.56 6.86 0.64
CA PHE A 67 9.91 7.98 -0.22
C PHE A 67 9.05 8.00 -1.49
N ILE A 68 8.90 6.87 -2.18
CA ILE A 68 8.03 6.73 -3.36
C ILE A 68 6.57 7.08 -3.01
N ASN A 69 6.04 6.58 -1.89
CA ASN A 69 4.68 6.88 -1.45
C ASN A 69 4.50 8.39 -1.20
N ALA A 70 5.45 9.03 -0.54
CA ALA A 70 5.43 10.47 -0.31
C ALA A 70 5.47 11.29 -1.61
N LEU A 71 6.25 10.84 -2.61
CA LEU A 71 6.27 11.45 -3.93
C LEU A 71 4.93 11.30 -4.66
N ILE A 72 4.32 10.11 -4.63
CA ILE A 72 3.01 9.87 -5.24
C ILE A 72 1.95 10.76 -4.61
N ILE A 73 1.94 10.89 -3.28
CA ILE A 73 1.00 11.77 -2.56
C ILE A 73 1.20 13.24 -2.95
N ASN A 74 2.44 13.71 -2.97
CA ASN A 74 2.75 15.08 -3.40
C ASN A 74 2.29 15.33 -4.84
N TYR A 75 2.54 14.38 -5.74
CA TYR A 75 2.10 14.46 -7.12
C TYR A 75 0.58 14.49 -7.22
N LEU A 76 -0.12 13.65 -6.46
CA LEU A 76 -1.59 13.58 -6.44
C LEU A 76 -2.21 14.92 -5.99
N VAL A 77 -1.66 15.54 -4.93
CA VAL A 77 -2.13 16.84 -4.43
C VAL A 77 -1.86 17.97 -5.42
N ALA A 78 -0.65 18.00 -6.00
CA ALA A 78 -0.26 19.03 -6.97
C ALA A 78 -1.02 18.89 -8.29
N HIS A 79 -1.21 17.68 -8.80
CA HIS A 79 -1.79 17.42 -10.11
C HIS A 79 -3.32 17.52 -10.13
N ASN A 80 -3.99 17.28 -9.00
CA ASN A 80 -5.44 17.36 -8.88
C ASN A 80 -5.94 18.68 -8.26
N PHE A 81 -5.07 19.70 -8.17
CA PHE A 81 -5.37 21.03 -7.60
C PHE A 81 -6.05 20.96 -6.22
N LEU A 82 -5.71 19.95 -5.41
CA LEU A 82 -6.28 19.78 -4.08
C LEU A 82 -5.78 20.83 -3.09
N ALA A 83 -4.71 21.56 -3.44
CA ALA A 83 -4.15 22.66 -2.66
C ALA A 83 -3.99 23.93 -3.51
N LYS A 84 -4.17 25.08 -2.87
CA LYS A 84 -4.03 26.42 -3.48
C LYS A 84 -2.58 26.73 -3.90
N GLU A 85 -1.61 26.03 -3.31
CA GLU A 85 -0.18 26.15 -3.60
C GLU A 85 0.47 24.77 -3.69
N ILE A 86 1.38 24.58 -4.66
CA ILE A 86 2.13 23.33 -4.83
C ILE A 86 3.20 23.25 -3.73
N ASN A 87 2.92 22.46 -2.70
CA ASN A 87 3.81 22.27 -1.54
C ASN A 87 4.09 20.77 -1.30
N LEU A 88 5.25 20.46 -0.72
CA LEU A 88 5.67 19.08 -0.36
C LEU A 88 5.16 18.61 1.01
N PHE A 89 4.40 19.45 1.70
CA PHE A 89 3.87 19.14 3.02
C PHE A 89 3.10 17.81 3.09
N PRO A 90 2.26 17.44 2.10
CA PRO A 90 1.53 16.17 2.15
C PRO A 90 2.46 14.94 2.30
N GLY A 91 3.53 14.87 1.51
CA GLY A 91 4.52 13.80 1.59
C GLY A 91 5.37 13.85 2.85
N LEU A 92 5.70 15.04 3.36
CA LEU A 92 6.42 15.20 4.63
C LEU A 92 5.58 14.68 5.82
N PHE A 93 4.30 15.03 5.86
CA PHE A 93 3.37 14.52 6.87
C PHE A 93 3.18 13.01 6.75
N TYR A 94 3.11 12.46 5.53
CA TYR A 94 3.05 11.02 5.33
C TYR A 94 4.27 10.30 5.94
N ILE A 95 5.48 10.81 5.70
CA ILE A 95 6.71 10.24 6.28
C ILE A 95 6.69 10.33 7.81
N LEU A 96 6.24 11.46 8.36
CA LEU A 96 6.15 11.66 9.80
C LEU A 96 5.18 10.67 10.44
N VAL A 97 3.96 10.56 9.91
CA VAL A 97 2.93 9.66 10.43
C VAL A 97 3.36 8.20 10.31
N SER A 98 3.89 7.80 9.14
CA SER A 98 4.37 6.42 8.92
C SER A 98 5.60 6.05 9.76
N SER A 99 6.33 7.03 10.29
CA SER A 99 7.47 6.81 11.18
C SER A 99 7.12 6.99 12.66
N SER A 100 5.91 7.47 12.98
CA SER A 100 5.44 7.63 14.35
C SER A 100 4.86 6.33 14.93
N VAL A 101 4.44 5.40 14.06
CA VAL A 101 3.87 4.11 14.46
C VAL A 101 4.99 3.06 14.47
N PRO A 102 5.33 2.46 15.63
CA PRO A 102 6.41 1.47 15.74
C PRO A 102 6.23 0.29 14.79
N ASP A 103 4.98 -0.14 14.57
CA ASP A 103 4.67 -1.26 13.69
C ASP A 103 5.01 -1.02 12.22
N PHE A 104 5.10 0.24 11.81
CA PHE A 104 5.39 0.61 10.44
C PHE A 104 6.87 0.93 10.22
N LEU A 105 7.74 0.75 11.22
CA LEU A 105 9.17 1.02 11.13
C LEU A 105 9.92 -0.01 10.28
N GLY A 106 9.57 -1.30 10.42
CA GLY A 106 10.12 -2.37 9.60
C GLY A 106 9.54 -2.42 8.18
N LEU A 107 10.24 -3.14 7.28
CA LEU A 107 9.69 -3.47 5.98
C LEU A 107 8.44 -4.35 6.18
N SER A 108 7.32 -3.89 5.66
CA SER A 108 6.03 -4.57 5.77
C SER A 108 5.37 -4.64 4.40
N SER A 109 4.67 -5.73 4.12
CA SER A 109 3.82 -5.91 2.93
C SER A 109 2.79 -4.77 2.79
N LEU A 110 2.38 -4.18 3.90
CA LEU A 110 1.46 -3.04 3.95
C LEU A 110 2.02 -1.79 3.25
N HIS A 111 3.32 -1.54 3.32
CA HIS A 111 3.92 -0.35 2.70
C HIS A 111 3.84 -0.39 1.17
N ILE A 112 4.05 -1.57 0.59
CA ILE A 112 3.95 -1.80 -0.85
C ILE A 112 2.48 -1.87 -1.29
N ALA A 113 1.62 -2.53 -0.52
CA ALA A 113 0.18 -2.52 -0.77
C ALA A 113 -0.35 -1.06 -0.85
N ASN A 114 0.06 -0.21 0.10
CA ASN A 114 -0.26 1.21 0.08
C ASN A 114 0.25 1.92 -1.18
N THR A 115 1.43 1.61 -1.70
CA THR A 115 1.94 2.18 -2.95
C THR A 115 1.00 1.89 -4.12
N PHE A 116 0.58 0.64 -4.29
CA PHE A 116 -0.34 0.26 -5.35
C PHE A 116 -1.72 0.89 -5.17
N LEU A 117 -2.20 0.98 -3.94
CA LEU A 117 -3.46 1.66 -3.64
C LEU A 117 -3.41 3.16 -3.96
N LEU A 118 -2.31 3.85 -3.65
CA LEU A 118 -2.11 5.26 -4.01
C LEU A 118 -2.08 5.45 -5.53
N MET A 119 -1.47 4.54 -6.28
CA MET A 119 -1.52 4.56 -7.75
C MET A 119 -2.94 4.29 -8.29
N ALA A 120 -3.71 3.42 -7.63
CA ALA A 120 -5.11 3.18 -7.98
C ALA A 120 -5.95 4.46 -7.76
N CYS A 121 -5.71 5.14 -6.65
CA CYS A 121 -6.31 6.43 -6.33
C CYS A 121 -6.00 7.48 -7.40
N PHE A 122 -4.74 7.58 -7.83
CA PHE A 122 -4.35 8.45 -8.94
C PHE A 122 -5.12 8.12 -10.24
N SER A 123 -5.23 6.83 -10.57
CA SER A 123 -5.98 6.37 -11.75
C SER A 123 -7.46 6.75 -11.69
N ILE A 124 -8.07 6.74 -10.50
CA ILE A 124 -9.46 7.17 -10.28
C ILE A 124 -9.63 8.67 -10.50
N PHE A 125 -8.71 9.50 -10.00
CA PHE A 125 -8.77 10.95 -10.23
C PHE A 125 -8.63 11.32 -11.71
N GLU A 126 -7.82 10.58 -12.48
CA GLU A 126 -7.66 10.79 -13.92
C GLU A 126 -8.93 10.48 -14.73
N ILE A 127 -9.87 9.70 -14.17
CA ILE A 127 -11.17 9.44 -14.83
C ILE A 127 -11.88 10.77 -15.13
N TYR A 128 -11.82 11.75 -14.22
CA TYR A 128 -12.50 13.04 -14.38
C TYR A 128 -12.00 13.86 -15.59
N LYS A 129 -10.72 13.72 -15.93
CA LYS A 129 -10.04 14.61 -16.90
C LYS A 129 -10.11 14.11 -18.35
N LYS A 130 -10.54 12.86 -18.58
CA LYS A 130 -10.32 12.15 -19.85
C LYS A 130 -11.63 11.60 -20.44
N SER A 131 -11.67 11.50 -21.77
CA SER A 131 -12.85 11.02 -22.50
C SER A 131 -13.12 9.51 -22.36
N SER A 132 -12.09 8.71 -22.01
CA SER A 132 -12.20 7.25 -21.89
C SER A 132 -12.01 6.79 -20.44
N ALA A 133 -13.12 6.75 -19.68
CA ALA A 133 -13.13 6.25 -18.30
C ALA A 133 -12.76 4.76 -18.18
N ALA A 134 -13.11 3.95 -19.19
CA ALA A 134 -12.92 2.49 -19.19
C ALA A 134 -11.48 2.06 -18.89
N LYS A 135 -10.49 2.70 -19.53
CA LYS A 135 -9.07 2.40 -19.35
C LYS A 135 -8.60 2.64 -17.91
N TYR A 136 -9.02 3.75 -17.33
CA TYR A 136 -8.63 4.14 -15.98
C TYR A 136 -9.27 3.27 -14.91
N ILE A 137 -10.53 2.87 -15.12
CA ILE A 137 -11.25 1.94 -14.24
C ILE A 137 -10.56 0.57 -14.23
N PHE A 138 -10.20 0.05 -15.42
CA PHE A 138 -9.48 -1.21 -15.55
C PHE A 138 -8.10 -1.15 -14.87
N ASN A 139 -7.33 -0.08 -15.10
CA ASN A 139 -6.03 0.13 -14.45
C ASN A 139 -6.15 0.21 -12.92
N ALA A 140 -7.13 0.95 -12.41
CA ALA A 140 -7.37 1.04 -10.97
C ALA A 140 -7.75 -0.33 -10.39
N GLY A 141 -8.55 -1.13 -11.10
CA GLY A 141 -8.85 -2.52 -10.75
C GLY A 141 -7.60 -3.39 -10.64
N ILE A 142 -6.70 -3.34 -11.64
CA ILE A 142 -5.42 -4.07 -11.62
C ILE A 142 -4.58 -3.67 -10.41
N LEU A 143 -4.47 -2.38 -10.12
CA LEU A 143 -3.66 -1.86 -9.02
C LEU A 143 -4.22 -2.30 -7.65
N ILE A 144 -5.55 -2.32 -7.49
CA ILE A 144 -6.19 -2.87 -6.29
C ILE A 144 -5.95 -4.38 -6.19
N GLY A 145 -6.02 -5.10 -7.31
CA GLY A 145 -5.72 -6.54 -7.38
C GLY A 145 -4.29 -6.84 -6.95
N LEU A 146 -3.31 -6.10 -7.47
CA LEU A 146 -1.91 -6.21 -7.06
C LEU A 146 -1.74 -5.89 -5.57
N SER A 147 -2.38 -4.83 -5.08
CA SER A 147 -2.35 -4.49 -3.65
C SER A 147 -2.89 -5.64 -2.78
N SER A 148 -3.96 -6.30 -3.21
CA SER A 148 -4.54 -7.42 -2.47
C SER A 148 -3.66 -8.68 -2.47
N LEU A 149 -2.75 -8.83 -3.43
CA LEU A 149 -1.74 -9.89 -3.42
C LEU A 149 -0.62 -9.65 -2.40
N PHE A 150 -0.41 -8.41 -1.95
CA PHE A 150 0.50 -8.12 -0.83
C PHE A 150 -0.22 -8.28 0.51
N PHE A 151 -1.47 -7.85 0.59
CA PHE A 151 -2.30 -7.97 1.78
C PHE A 151 -3.79 -8.11 1.40
N LEU A 152 -4.36 -9.29 1.63
CA LEU A 152 -5.71 -9.65 1.15
C LEU A 152 -6.80 -8.62 1.49
N PRO A 153 -6.86 -8.04 2.70
CA PRO A 153 -7.90 -7.08 3.06
C PRO A 153 -8.01 -5.87 2.13
N TYR A 154 -6.95 -5.53 1.36
CA TYR A 154 -7.00 -4.40 0.43
C TYR A 154 -7.92 -4.67 -0.78
N ALA A 155 -8.36 -5.91 -0.98
CA ALA A 155 -9.44 -6.21 -1.93
C ALA A 155 -10.72 -5.43 -1.62
N ILE A 156 -10.96 -5.03 -0.36
CA ILE A 156 -12.13 -4.21 0.02
C ILE A 156 -12.15 -2.85 -0.67
N PHE A 157 -10.99 -2.31 -1.07
CA PHE A 157 -10.90 -1.06 -1.83
C PHE A 157 -11.50 -1.16 -3.24
N PHE A 158 -11.85 -2.36 -3.70
CA PHE A 158 -12.69 -2.52 -4.88
C PHE A 158 -14.09 -1.91 -4.69
N LEU A 159 -14.67 -2.02 -3.49
CA LEU A 159 -15.92 -1.34 -3.16
C LEU A 159 -15.77 0.18 -3.25
N TRP A 160 -14.63 0.70 -2.78
CA TRP A 160 -14.31 2.11 -2.92
C TRP A 160 -14.20 2.54 -4.40
N LEU A 161 -13.59 1.72 -5.26
CA LEU A 161 -13.58 1.95 -6.71
C LEU A 161 -15.00 2.02 -7.30
N ILE A 162 -15.90 1.12 -6.90
CA ILE A 162 -17.30 1.13 -7.38
C ILE A 162 -18.00 2.42 -6.96
N VAL A 163 -17.85 2.83 -5.70
CA VAL A 163 -18.44 4.07 -5.18
C VAL A 163 -17.88 5.28 -5.94
N ALA A 164 -16.57 5.33 -6.16
CA ALA A 164 -15.93 6.41 -6.91
C ALA A 164 -16.45 6.51 -8.35
N VAL A 165 -16.52 5.37 -9.07
CA VAL A 165 -17.05 5.33 -10.44
C VAL A 165 -18.53 5.69 -10.49
N SER A 166 -19.31 5.18 -9.54
CA SER A 166 -20.74 5.51 -9.37
C SER A 166 -20.95 7.01 -9.23
N SER A 167 -20.14 7.65 -8.40
CA SER A 167 -20.24 9.09 -8.15
C SER A 167 -19.84 9.94 -9.37
N LEU A 168 -18.93 9.46 -10.22
CA LEU A 168 -18.38 10.24 -11.34
C LEU A 168 -19.15 10.05 -12.66
N TYR A 169 -19.52 8.82 -13.00
CA TYR A 169 -20.12 8.48 -14.32
C TYR A 169 -21.48 7.76 -14.21
N GLY A 170 -21.95 7.51 -12.99
CA GLY A 170 -23.11 6.66 -12.71
C GLY A 170 -22.78 5.17 -12.75
N LEU A 171 -23.65 4.36 -12.14
CA LEU A 171 -23.53 2.90 -12.12
C LEU A 171 -23.88 2.31 -13.49
N LYS A 172 -22.85 1.98 -14.27
CA LYS A 172 -22.99 1.16 -15.49
C LYS A 172 -22.36 -0.20 -15.25
N LEU A 173 -23.09 -1.26 -15.62
CA LEU A 173 -22.63 -2.64 -15.48
C LEU A 173 -21.31 -2.88 -16.24
N SER A 174 -21.14 -2.25 -17.40
CA SER A 174 -19.90 -2.34 -18.19
C SER A 174 -18.68 -1.85 -17.40
N TYR A 175 -18.79 -0.77 -16.64
CA TYR A 175 -17.69 -0.26 -15.82
C TYR A 175 -17.42 -1.13 -14.61
N PHE A 176 -18.46 -1.71 -14.01
CA PHE A 176 -18.31 -2.70 -12.95
C PHE A 176 -17.50 -3.91 -13.44
N PHE A 177 -17.87 -4.49 -14.59
CA PHE A 177 -17.12 -5.60 -15.17
C PHE A 177 -15.70 -5.23 -15.59
N MET A 178 -15.45 -4.01 -16.08
CA MET A 178 -14.08 -3.56 -16.37
C MET A 178 -13.22 -3.46 -15.11
N GLY A 179 -13.75 -2.93 -14.01
CA GLY A 179 -13.04 -2.91 -12.73
C GLY A 179 -12.80 -4.33 -12.21
N LEU A 180 -13.81 -5.19 -12.33
CA LEU A 180 -13.78 -6.57 -11.86
C LEU A 180 -12.75 -7.42 -12.62
N THR A 181 -12.71 -7.31 -13.95
CA THR A 181 -11.67 -7.98 -14.75
C THR A 181 -10.29 -7.47 -14.40
N GLY A 182 -10.13 -6.17 -14.15
CA GLY A 182 -8.88 -5.60 -13.65
C GLY A 182 -8.45 -6.21 -12.31
N LEU A 183 -9.37 -6.30 -11.34
CA LEU A 183 -9.12 -6.86 -10.02
C LEU A 183 -8.67 -8.33 -10.08
N PHE A 184 -9.39 -9.16 -10.85
CA PHE A 184 -9.12 -10.60 -10.91
C PHE A 184 -7.92 -10.96 -11.76
N LEU A 185 -7.47 -10.09 -12.67
CA LEU A 185 -6.37 -10.41 -13.57
C LEU A 185 -5.06 -10.72 -12.82
N PRO A 186 -4.56 -9.90 -11.87
CA PRO A 186 -3.41 -10.25 -11.05
C PRO A 186 -3.57 -11.60 -10.32
N TRP A 187 -4.75 -11.85 -9.72
CA TRP A 187 -5.06 -13.10 -9.04
C TRP A 187 -5.01 -14.31 -9.97
N LEU A 188 -5.55 -14.17 -11.18
CA LEU A 188 -5.53 -15.23 -12.19
C LEU A 188 -4.10 -15.58 -12.59
N TYR A 189 -3.23 -14.58 -12.77
CA TYR A 189 -1.82 -14.83 -13.08
C TYR A 189 -1.08 -15.53 -11.95
N THR A 190 -1.28 -15.10 -10.69
CA THR A 190 -0.71 -15.79 -9.53
C THR A 190 -1.22 -17.22 -9.41
N PHE A 191 -2.50 -17.46 -9.71
CA PHE A 191 -3.09 -18.79 -9.73
C PHE A 191 -2.48 -19.69 -10.80
N LEU A 192 -2.35 -19.18 -12.04
CA LEU A 192 -1.73 -19.92 -13.13
C LEU A 192 -0.26 -20.26 -12.83
N TYR A 193 0.49 -19.32 -12.25
CA TYR A 193 1.86 -19.56 -11.82
C TYR A 193 1.94 -20.65 -10.75
N ALA A 194 1.12 -20.54 -9.69
CA ALA A 194 1.08 -21.55 -8.63
C ALA A 194 0.66 -22.94 -9.17
N PHE A 195 -0.24 -22.98 -10.15
CA PHE A 195 -0.69 -24.21 -10.79
C PHE A 195 0.44 -24.88 -11.57
N TRP A 196 1.25 -24.08 -12.27
CA TRP A 196 2.43 -24.56 -12.99
C TRP A 196 3.51 -25.14 -12.07
N VAL A 197 3.73 -24.52 -10.90
CA VAL A 197 4.73 -24.95 -9.92
C VAL A 197 4.25 -26.17 -9.10
N GLY A 198 2.94 -26.42 -9.03
CA GLY A 198 2.35 -27.59 -8.37
C GLY A 198 1.96 -27.38 -6.90
N GLU A 199 2.02 -26.14 -6.39
CA GLU A 199 1.77 -25.81 -4.96
C GLU A 199 0.35 -25.25 -4.68
N THR A 200 -0.59 -25.42 -5.61
CA THR A 200 -1.90 -24.72 -5.58
C THR A 200 -2.76 -25.00 -4.35
N VAL A 201 -2.85 -26.23 -3.86
CA VAL A 201 -3.93 -26.59 -2.91
C VAL A 201 -3.61 -26.17 -1.46
N GLN A 202 -2.35 -26.25 -1.03
CA GLN A 202 -1.97 -25.86 0.35
C GLN A 202 -1.86 -24.34 0.51
N TYR A 203 -1.43 -23.67 -0.54
CA TYR A 203 -1.14 -22.24 -0.52
C TYR A 203 -2.41 -21.37 -0.44
N TYR A 204 -3.40 -21.65 -1.28
CA TYR A 204 -4.66 -20.89 -1.29
C TYR A 204 -5.53 -21.17 -0.06
N ASN A 205 -5.56 -22.41 0.43
CA ASN A 205 -6.33 -22.73 1.65
C ASN A 205 -5.78 -22.01 2.87
N THR A 206 -4.45 -21.95 3.02
CA THR A 206 -3.82 -21.25 4.16
C THR A 206 -4.05 -19.74 4.07
N PHE A 207 -3.79 -19.16 2.90
CA PHE A 207 -3.88 -17.71 2.69
C PHE A 207 -5.31 -17.17 2.77
N VAL A 208 -6.28 -17.82 2.12
CA VAL A 208 -7.68 -17.37 2.10
C VAL A 208 -8.35 -17.58 3.46
N LEU A 209 -8.13 -18.72 4.11
CA LEU A 209 -8.76 -19.01 5.41
C LEU A 209 -8.16 -18.21 6.57
N GLN A 210 -6.87 -17.86 6.52
CA GLN A 210 -6.25 -17.02 7.56
C GLN A 210 -6.71 -15.56 7.49
N HIS A 211 -6.97 -15.04 6.29
CA HIS A 211 -7.26 -13.61 6.08
C HIS A 211 -8.75 -13.27 5.93
N ILE A 212 -9.62 -14.24 5.60
CA ILE A 212 -11.09 -14.07 5.62
C ILE A 212 -11.65 -14.29 7.05
N GLY A 213 -10.79 -14.24 8.06
CA GLY A 213 -11.13 -14.35 9.48
C GLY A 213 -11.91 -13.15 10.03
N PHE A 214 -13.07 -12.81 9.47
CA PHE A 214 -14.02 -11.87 10.07
C PHE A 214 -14.56 -12.38 11.43
N PHE A 215 -14.29 -13.65 11.78
CA PHE A 215 -14.73 -14.33 13.01
C PHE A 215 -13.64 -15.13 13.74
N LYS A 216 -12.36 -14.74 13.66
CA LYS A 216 -11.40 -15.18 14.70
C LYS A 216 -11.47 -14.21 15.89
N PHE A 217 -12.63 -14.17 16.55
CA PHE A 217 -12.68 -13.69 17.92
C PHE A 217 -11.99 -14.74 18.77
N GLU A 218 -10.69 -14.60 18.97
CA GLU A 218 -10.07 -15.18 20.15
C GLU A 218 -10.66 -14.41 21.33
N PHE A 219 -11.76 -14.94 21.88
CA PHE A 219 -12.16 -14.60 23.24
C PHE A 219 -10.98 -15.04 24.12
N GLY A 220 -10.07 -14.11 24.39
CA GLY A 220 -9.04 -14.28 25.40
C GLY A 220 -9.73 -14.81 26.65
N GLN A 221 -9.32 -15.98 27.12
CA GLN A 221 -10.02 -16.68 28.21
C GLN A 221 -9.95 -15.90 29.53
N SER A 222 -9.20 -14.79 29.59
CA SER A 222 -9.24 -13.85 30.69
C SER A 222 -9.16 -12.39 30.22
N ILE A 223 -9.84 -11.50 30.95
CA ILE A 223 -9.84 -10.04 30.77
C ILE A 223 -8.42 -9.44 31.00
N LEU A 224 -7.50 -10.20 31.60
CA LEU A 224 -6.16 -9.73 31.96
C LEU A 224 -5.20 -9.61 30.77
N ASP A 225 -5.44 -10.32 29.66
CA ASP A 225 -4.60 -10.23 28.45
C ASP A 225 -4.78 -8.90 27.70
N PHE A 226 -5.83 -8.14 28.02
CA PHE A 226 -6.16 -6.86 27.39
C PHE A 226 -5.66 -5.65 28.19
N LEU A 227 -5.01 -5.84 29.33
CA LEU A 227 -4.41 -4.75 30.09
C LEU A 227 -2.93 -4.59 29.70
N PRO A 228 -2.53 -3.48 29.06
CA PRO A 228 -1.14 -3.16 28.88
C PRO A 228 -0.63 -2.68 30.25
N MET A 229 -0.06 -3.60 31.02
CA MET A 229 0.94 -3.41 32.07
C MET A 229 0.72 -4.43 33.19
N THR A 230 1.70 -5.33 33.36
CA THR A 230 2.42 -5.48 34.62
C THR A 230 3.84 -5.99 34.32
N ILE A 231 4.80 -5.09 34.58
CA ILE A 231 6.20 -5.27 35.01
C ILE A 231 6.86 -6.63 34.74
#